data_AF-A0A7C7CM87-F1
#
_entry.id   AF-A0A7C7CM87-F1
#
_cell.length_a   1.000
_cell.length_b   1.000
_cell.length_c   1.000
_cell.angle_alpha   90.00
_cell.angle_beta   90.00
_cell.angle_gamma   90.00
#
_symmetry.space_group_name_H-M   'P 1'
#
loop_
_entity.id
_entity.type
_entity.pdbx_description
1 polymer ?
#
loop_
_entity_poly.entity_id
_entity_poly.type
_entity_poly.pdbx_seq_one_letter_code
_entity_poly.pdbx_strand_id
1 'polypeptide(L)'
;MSELFQKFCKSHIVFSSFTILVVGLNTLARFPIRIINAVTLEAENAFTVHVSWIRAIIEPFVGFQLFLLRAREPLEEYIALWVWLFLLLGIVLLIKLRMQFLKYWFLSVPAVVGLAYFFIMWMVFWPLPSNTIVNNSQNTVLFNTHTHTHFSHDGLITPAEQMAWHDRNGFDALFLTEHNHNSKTLELVQLQQRGE
;
A
#
# COMPACT_ATOMS: atom_id res chain seq x y z
N MET A 1 5.26 -36.25 -12.62
CA MET A 1 4.19 -35.25 -12.86
C MET A 1 2.88 -36.00 -13.06
N SER A 2 1.84 -35.71 -12.28
CA SER A 2 0.57 -36.47 -12.35
C SER A 2 -0.21 -36.15 -13.63
N GLU A 3 -0.97 -37.12 -14.14
CA GLU A 3 -1.86 -36.96 -15.32
C GLU A 3 -2.81 -35.76 -15.19
N LEU A 4 -3.21 -35.42 -13.97
CA LEU A 4 -4.06 -34.28 -13.66
C LEU A 4 -3.39 -32.94 -14.05
N PHE A 5 -2.09 -32.80 -13.79
CA PHE A 5 -1.31 -31.62 -14.12
C PHE A 5 -1.19 -31.41 -15.63
N GLN A 6 -1.01 -32.51 -16.37
CA GLN A 6 -0.88 -32.49 -17.82
C GLN A 6 -2.21 -32.12 -18.53
N LYS A 7 -3.35 -32.51 -17.94
CA LYS A 7 -4.70 -32.14 -18.42
C LYS A 7 -5.03 -30.67 -18.17
N PHE A 8 -4.65 -30.14 -17.00
CA PHE A 8 -4.85 -28.74 -16.63
C PHE A 8 -4.08 -27.78 -17.57
N CYS A 9 -2.81 -28.08 -17.88
CA CYS A 9 -2.00 -27.28 -18.80
C CYS A 9 -2.52 -27.26 -20.25
N LYS A 10 -3.21 -28.31 -20.71
CA LYS A 10 -3.72 -28.39 -22.09
C LYS A 10 -5.03 -27.64 -22.32
N SER A 11 -5.89 -27.47 -21.31
CA SER A 11 -7.19 -26.80 -21.46
C SER A 11 -7.08 -25.27 -21.56
N HIS A 12 -6.03 -24.69 -20.95
CA HIS A 12 -5.84 -23.23 -20.92
C HIS A 12 -4.36 -22.87 -21.07
N ILE A 13 -3.73 -23.28 -22.18
CA ILE A 13 -2.29 -23.07 -22.46
C ILE A 13 -1.82 -21.64 -22.15
N VAL A 14 -2.63 -20.62 -22.49
CA VAL A 14 -2.29 -19.21 -22.23
C VAL A 14 -2.30 -18.90 -20.74
N PHE A 15 -3.35 -19.33 -20.02
CA PHE A 15 -3.47 -19.13 -18.58
C PHE A 15 -2.36 -19.87 -17.83
N SER A 16 -2.13 -21.15 -18.14
CA SER A 16 -1.08 -21.95 -17.51
C SER A 16 0.31 -21.38 -17.78
N SER A 17 0.59 -20.94 -19.01
CA SER A 17 1.86 -20.28 -19.36
C SER A 17 2.03 -18.96 -18.61
N PHE A 18 0.97 -18.15 -18.51
CA PHE A 18 0.98 -16.90 -17.77
C PHE A 18 1.21 -17.12 -16.27
N THR A 19 0.49 -18.07 -15.65
CA THR A 19 0.70 -18.43 -14.24
C THR A 19 2.13 -18.92 -13.98
N ILE A 20 2.67 -19.79 -14.83
CA ILE A 20 4.05 -20.28 -14.72
C ILE A 20 5.04 -19.12 -14.86
N LEU A 21 4.82 -18.18 -15.79
CA LEU A 21 5.66 -17.00 -15.95
C LEU A 21 5.61 -16.10 -14.71
N VAL A 22 4.42 -15.80 -14.18
CA VAL A 22 4.25 -14.97 -12.97
C VAL A 22 4.91 -15.62 -11.76
N VAL A 23 4.70 -16.93 -11.57
CA VAL A 23 5.34 -17.70 -10.49
C VAL A 23 6.86 -17.74 -10.69
N GLY A 24 7.32 -17.97 -11.92
CA GLY A 24 8.74 -17.98 -12.28
C GLY A 24 9.43 -16.64 -12.01
N LEU A 25 8.82 -15.53 -12.43
CA LEU A 25 9.32 -14.17 -12.16
C LEU A 25 9.36 -13.89 -10.66
N ASN A 26 8.31 -14.24 -9.90
CA ASN A 26 8.27 -14.02 -8.44
C ASN A 26 9.27 -14.89 -7.67
N THR A 27 9.59 -16.08 -8.18
CA THR A 27 10.51 -17.01 -7.50
C THR A 27 11.97 -16.75 -7.84
N LEU A 28 12.27 -16.38 -9.09
CA LEU A 28 13.63 -16.18 -9.59
C LEU A 28 14.13 -14.74 -9.42
N ALA A 29 13.25 -13.74 -9.56
CA ALA A 29 13.60 -12.32 -9.40
C ALA A 29 13.25 -11.82 -8.00
N ARG A 30 13.79 -12.47 -6.96
CA ARG A 30 13.66 -11.96 -5.60
C ARG A 30 14.56 -10.75 -5.44
N PHE A 31 13.97 -9.56 -5.40
CA PHE A 31 14.65 -8.35 -4.96
C PHE A 31 14.56 -8.28 -3.42
N PRO A 32 15.61 -8.63 -2.67
CA PRO A 32 15.59 -8.47 -1.23
C PRO A 32 15.46 -6.97 -0.92
N ILE A 33 14.48 -6.64 -0.07
CA ILE A 33 14.35 -5.27 0.45
C ILE A 33 15.56 -5.02 1.35
N ARG A 34 16.39 -4.06 0.98
CA ARG A 34 17.58 -3.66 1.75
C ARG A 34 17.48 -2.19 2.11
N ILE A 35 18.00 -1.85 3.28
CA ILE A 35 18.19 -0.46 3.67
C ILE A 35 19.53 -0.01 3.12
N ILE A 36 19.55 1.14 2.45
CA ILE A 36 20.73 1.67 1.77
C ILE A 36 21.18 2.92 2.54
N ASN A 37 22.47 2.99 2.85
CA ASN A 37 23.07 4.18 3.41
C ASN A 37 23.09 5.28 2.34
N ALA A 38 22.45 6.41 2.60
CA ALA A 38 22.31 7.48 1.61
C ALA A 38 23.65 8.18 1.24
N VAL A 39 24.68 8.05 2.09
CA VAL A 39 26.00 8.64 1.86
C VAL A 39 26.89 7.71 1.04
N THR A 40 26.97 6.43 1.42
CA THR A 40 27.86 5.46 0.75
C THR A 40 27.18 4.73 -0.41
N LEU A 41 25.84 4.75 -0.46
CA LEU A 41 25.00 3.97 -1.37
C LEU A 41 25.16 2.45 -1.23
N GLU A 42 25.76 2.01 -0.12
CA GLU A 42 25.92 0.60 0.21
C GLU A 42 24.78 0.09 1.08
N ALA A 43 24.57 -1.23 1.07
CA ALA A 43 23.59 -1.86 1.94
C ALA A 43 24.03 -1.76 3.41
N GLU A 44 23.15 -1.27 4.26
CA GLU A 44 23.38 -1.21 5.70
C GLU A 44 22.91 -2.52 6.33
N ASN A 45 23.85 -3.30 6.87
CA ASN A 45 23.57 -4.61 7.44
C ASN A 45 23.03 -4.54 8.88
N ALA A 46 23.20 -3.40 9.55
CA ALA A 46 22.64 -3.18 10.89
C ALA A 46 21.11 -3.14 10.89
N PHE A 47 20.47 -2.84 9.75
CA PHE A 47 19.02 -2.79 9.64
C PHE A 47 18.49 -3.81 8.65
N THR A 48 17.37 -4.45 9.00
CA THR A 48 16.64 -5.37 8.13
C THR A 48 15.17 -4.99 8.05
N VAL A 49 14.47 -5.50 7.04
CA VAL A 49 13.04 -5.27 6.89
C VAL A 49 12.28 -6.56 7.16
N HIS A 50 11.41 -6.54 8.16
CA HIS A 50 10.48 -7.62 8.42
C HIS A 50 9.23 -7.43 7.56
N VAL A 51 8.94 -8.42 6.71
CA VAL A 51 7.77 -8.44 5.84
C VAL A 51 6.71 -9.35 6.47
N SER A 52 5.55 -8.78 6.78
CA SER A 52 4.43 -9.54 7.31
C SER A 52 3.94 -10.59 6.30
N TRP A 53 3.76 -11.83 6.75
CA TRP A 53 3.21 -12.90 5.90
C TRP A 53 1.76 -12.60 5.47
N ILE A 54 1.00 -11.92 6.32
CA ILE A 54 -0.37 -11.48 6.00
C ILE A 54 -0.30 -10.51 4.81
N ARG A 55 0.65 -9.57 4.85
CA ARG A 55 0.91 -8.65 3.75
C ARG A 55 1.21 -9.42 2.47
N ALA A 56 2.11 -10.41 2.51
CA ALA A 56 2.46 -11.20 1.33
C ALA A 56 1.25 -11.91 0.68
N ILE A 57 0.28 -12.35 1.48
CA ILE A 57 -0.96 -12.98 0.99
C ILE A 57 -1.90 -11.97 0.35
N ILE A 58 -2.06 -10.79 0.95
CA ILE A 58 -3.00 -9.78 0.46
C ILE A 58 -2.40 -8.87 -0.62
N GLU A 59 -1.07 -8.82 -0.77
CA GLU A 59 -0.36 -7.97 -1.73
C GLU A 59 -0.92 -8.04 -3.18
N PRO A 60 -1.33 -9.21 -3.73
CA PRO A 60 -1.94 -9.27 -5.06
C PRO A 60 -3.25 -8.46 -5.18
N PHE A 61 -3.95 -8.24 -4.07
CA PHE A 61 -5.23 -7.52 -4.03
C PHE A 61 -5.10 -6.07 -3.59
N VAL A 62 -4.07 -5.72 -2.82
CA VAL A 62 -3.89 -4.37 -2.25
C VAL A 62 -2.69 -3.63 -2.80
N GLY A 63 -1.67 -4.34 -3.29
CA GLY A 63 -0.39 -3.78 -3.67
C GLY A 63 -0.50 -2.82 -4.85
N PHE A 64 -1.31 -3.16 -5.86
CA PHE A 64 -1.52 -2.29 -7.02
C PHE A 64 -2.16 -0.95 -6.64
N GLN A 65 -3.08 -0.97 -5.69
CA GLN A 65 -3.79 0.23 -5.29
C GLN A 65 -3.00 1.03 -4.26
N LEU A 66 -2.24 0.38 -3.38
CA LEU A 66 -1.24 1.04 -2.53
C LEU A 66 -0.15 1.72 -3.36
N PHE A 67 0.23 1.13 -4.50
CA PHE A 67 1.16 1.76 -5.44
C PHE A 67 0.57 3.08 -5.99
N LEU A 68 -0.70 3.08 -6.41
CA LEU A 68 -1.38 4.28 -6.88
C LEU A 68 -1.50 5.37 -5.80
N LEU A 69 -1.74 5.00 -4.55
CA LEU A 69 -1.78 5.96 -3.43
C LEU A 69 -0.42 6.61 -3.15
N ARG A 70 0.69 6.01 -3.60
CA ARG A 70 2.05 6.54 -3.47
C ARG A 70 2.53 7.22 -4.74
N ALA A 71 1.69 7.29 -5.76
CA ALA A 71 2.01 7.99 -6.98
C ALA A 71 2.19 9.49 -6.73
N ARG A 72 2.77 10.18 -7.71
CA ARG A 72 2.97 11.63 -7.63
C ARG A 72 1.64 12.38 -7.59
N GLU A 73 0.67 11.90 -8.36
CA GLU A 73 -0.68 12.47 -8.51
C GLU A 73 -1.72 11.36 -8.20
N PRO A 74 -1.85 10.97 -6.92
CA PRO A 74 -2.55 9.75 -6.55
C PRO A 74 -4.05 9.79 -6.87
N LEU A 75 -4.68 10.96 -6.80
CA LEU A 75 -6.11 11.11 -7.08
C LEU A 75 -6.38 11.00 -8.59
N GLU A 76 -5.58 11.67 -9.41
CA GLU A 76 -5.66 11.68 -10.86
C GLU A 76 -5.42 10.28 -11.43
N GLU A 77 -4.36 9.60 -10.97
CA GLU A 77 -4.05 8.24 -11.39
C GLU A 77 -5.12 7.24 -10.95
N TYR A 78 -5.69 7.42 -9.74
CA TYR A 78 -6.81 6.59 -9.27
C TYR A 78 -8.07 6.78 -10.13
N ILE A 79 -8.44 8.03 -10.44
CA ILE A 79 -9.57 8.32 -11.33
C ILE A 79 -9.33 7.72 -12.72
N ALA A 80 -8.13 7.90 -13.27
CA ALA A 80 -7.77 7.36 -14.58
C ALA A 80 -7.90 5.82 -14.62
N LEU A 81 -7.44 5.12 -13.58
CA LEU A 81 -7.64 3.67 -13.46
C LEU A 81 -9.12 3.30 -13.57
N TRP A 82 -9.98 3.95 -12.78
CA TRP A 82 -11.40 3.61 -12.77
C TRP A 82 -12.11 3.95 -14.07
N VAL A 83 -11.68 5.00 -14.78
CA VAL A 83 -12.13 5.28 -16.14
C VAL A 83 -11.73 4.15 -17.08
N TRP A 84 -10.48 3.68 -17.03
CA TRP A 84 -10.05 2.54 -17.84
C TRP A 84 -10.82 1.25 -17.53
N LEU A 85 -11.04 0.94 -16.25
CA LEU A 85 -11.85 -0.21 -15.83
C LEU A 85 -13.30 -0.08 -16.32
N PHE A 86 -13.88 1.12 -16.28
CA PHE A 86 -15.23 1.39 -16.77
C PHE A 86 -15.34 1.24 -18.28
N LEU A 87 -14.34 1.67 -19.04
CA LEU A 87 -14.26 1.47 -20.49
C LEU A 87 -14.11 -0.01 -20.85
N LEU A 88 -13.24 -0.75 -20.14
CA LEU A 88 -13.07 -2.20 -20.31
C LEU A 88 -14.36 -2.95 -20.01
N LEU A 89 -15.08 -2.58 -18.95
CA LEU A 89 -16.41 -3.11 -18.66
C LEU A 89 -17.37 -2.85 -19.83
N GLY A 90 -17.36 -1.64 -20.38
CA GLY A 90 -18.13 -1.28 -21.57
C GLY A 90 -17.84 -2.19 -22.77
N ILE A 91 -16.56 -2.47 -23.05
CA ILE A 91 -16.14 -3.39 -24.11
C ILE A 91 -16.65 -4.81 -23.85
N VAL A 92 -16.52 -5.32 -22.62
CA VAL A 92 -17.02 -6.65 -22.24
C VAL A 92 -18.54 -6.75 -22.41
N LEU A 93 -19.27 -5.74 -21.97
CA LEU A 93 -20.73 -5.67 -22.12
C LEU A 93 -21.13 -5.56 -23.60
N LEU A 94 -20.39 -4.80 -24.41
CA LEU A 94 -20.62 -4.70 -25.85
C LEU A 94 -20.49 -6.06 -26.54
N ILE A 95 -19.42 -6.81 -26.23
CA ILE A 95 -19.18 -8.14 -26.80
C ILE A 95 -20.30 -9.12 -26.40
N LYS A 96 -20.73 -9.10 -25.12
CA LYS A 96 -21.70 -10.06 -24.58
C LYS A 96 -23.16 -9.71 -24.89
N LEU A 97 -23.54 -8.44 -24.82
CA LEU A 97 -24.93 -7.98 -24.83
C LEU A 97 -25.31 -7.21 -26.10
N ARG A 98 -24.33 -6.90 -26.97
CA ARG A 98 -24.51 -6.17 -28.23
C ARG A 98 -25.40 -4.95 -28.04
N MET A 99 -26.57 -4.88 -28.69
CA MET A 99 -27.45 -3.70 -28.68
C MET A 99 -27.95 -3.29 -27.28
N GLN A 100 -27.99 -4.21 -26.31
CA GLN A 100 -28.43 -3.88 -24.95
C GLN A 100 -27.32 -3.28 -24.09
N PHE A 101 -26.07 -3.25 -24.57
CA PHE A 101 -24.92 -2.87 -23.74
C PHE A 101 -25.06 -1.47 -23.14
N LEU A 102 -25.54 -0.48 -23.91
CA LEU A 102 -25.66 0.91 -23.42
C LEU A 102 -26.48 0.97 -22.13
N LYS A 103 -27.64 0.29 -22.10
CA LYS A 103 -28.52 0.26 -20.92
C LYS A 103 -27.76 -0.28 -19.69
N TYR A 104 -27.11 -1.43 -19.83
CA TYR A 104 -26.39 -2.05 -18.71
C TYR A 104 -25.13 -1.28 -18.32
N TRP A 105 -24.47 -0.64 -19.29
CA TRP A 105 -23.29 0.17 -19.03
C TRP A 105 -23.65 1.44 -18.25
N PHE A 106 -24.72 2.15 -18.61
CA PHE A 106 -25.23 3.27 -17.81
C PHE A 106 -25.71 2.84 -16.42
N LEU A 107 -26.46 1.73 -16.32
CA LEU A 107 -26.89 1.18 -15.04
C LEU A 107 -25.73 0.73 -14.14
N SER A 108 -24.55 0.47 -14.72
CA SER A 108 -23.35 0.10 -13.95
C SER A 108 -22.63 1.29 -13.30
N VAL A 109 -22.93 2.54 -13.70
CA VAL A 109 -22.25 3.74 -13.19
C VAL A 109 -22.31 3.84 -11.65
N PRO A 110 -23.48 3.72 -10.98
CA PRO A 110 -23.53 3.79 -9.52
C PRO A 110 -22.72 2.67 -8.85
N ALA A 111 -22.70 1.47 -9.44
CA ALA A 111 -21.94 0.35 -8.91
C ALA A 111 -20.43 0.59 -9.03
N VAL A 112 -19.97 1.10 -10.17
CA VAL A 112 -18.56 1.40 -10.41
C VAL A 112 -18.08 2.55 -9.51
N VAL A 113 -18.86 3.63 -9.40
CA VAL A 113 -18.56 4.76 -8.51
C VAL A 113 -18.56 4.30 -7.04
N GLY A 114 -19.57 3.54 -6.63
CA GLY A 114 -19.66 3.00 -5.27
C GLY A 114 -18.49 2.09 -4.92
N LEU A 115 -18.05 1.25 -5.87
CA LEU A 115 -16.89 0.36 -5.69
C LEU A 115 -15.58 1.16 -5.63
N ALA A 116 -15.42 2.16 -6.50
CA ALA A 116 -14.26 3.05 -6.47
C ALA A 116 -14.18 3.81 -5.14
N TYR A 117 -15.30 4.32 -4.63
CA TYR A 117 -15.36 4.97 -3.33
C TYR A 117 -15.06 3.99 -2.19
N PHE A 118 -15.63 2.79 -2.22
CA PHE A 118 -15.37 1.77 -1.22
C PHE A 118 -13.88 1.42 -1.12
N PHE A 119 -13.20 1.20 -2.25
CA PHE A 119 -11.79 0.84 -2.24
C PHE A 119 -10.89 1.94 -1.69
N ILE A 120 -11.13 3.21 -2.04
CA ILE A 120 -10.32 4.31 -1.50
C ILE A 120 -10.56 4.50 0.00
N MET A 121 -11.80 4.43 0.47
CA MET A 121 -12.10 4.50 1.90
C MET A 121 -11.48 3.34 2.66
N TRP A 122 -11.61 2.13 2.13
CA TRP A 122 -11.00 0.95 2.71
C TRP A 122 -9.48 1.09 2.81
N MET A 123 -8.79 1.58 1.78
CA MET A 123 -7.32 1.72 1.84
C MET A 123 -6.85 2.83 2.78
N VAL A 124 -7.58 3.93 2.88
CA VAL A 124 -7.22 5.05 3.77
C VAL A 124 -7.42 4.66 5.23
N PHE A 125 -8.51 3.96 5.55
CA PHE A 125 -8.89 3.69 6.94
C PHE A 125 -8.53 2.29 7.44
N TRP A 126 -8.20 1.33 6.56
CA TRP A 126 -7.83 -0.01 7.00
C TRP A 126 -6.35 -0.07 7.39
N PRO A 127 -6.01 -0.49 8.62
CA PRO A 127 -4.62 -0.63 9.06
C PRO A 127 -3.99 -1.88 8.42
N LEU A 128 -3.59 -1.77 7.16
CA LEU A 128 -2.91 -2.85 6.46
C LEU A 128 -1.55 -3.11 7.10
N PRO A 129 -1.14 -4.38 7.27
CA PRO A 129 0.15 -4.72 7.84
C PRO A 129 1.28 -4.12 6.99
N SER A 130 2.04 -3.18 7.55
CA SER A 130 3.22 -2.59 6.92
C SER A 130 4.45 -3.49 7.06
N ASN A 131 5.47 -3.19 6.27
CA ASN A 131 6.80 -3.69 6.57
C ASN A 131 7.35 -2.90 7.76
N THR A 132 8.00 -3.59 8.69
CA THR A 132 8.63 -2.95 9.85
C THR A 132 10.15 -2.99 9.71
N ILE A 133 10.82 -1.97 10.22
CA ILE A 133 12.28 -1.93 10.25
C ILE A 133 12.72 -2.64 11.52
N VAL A 134 13.76 -3.47 11.40
CA VAL A 134 14.37 -4.17 12.53
C VAL A 134 15.79 -3.64 12.67
N ASN A 135 16.06 -2.97 13.79
CA ASN A 135 17.37 -2.52 14.21
C ASN A 135 18.11 -3.68 14.92
N ASN A 136 19.14 -4.22 14.27
CA ASN A 136 19.94 -5.32 14.82
C ASN A 136 21.20 -4.83 15.57
N SER A 137 21.36 -3.50 15.73
CA SER A 137 22.50 -2.90 16.40
C SER A 137 22.09 -2.31 17.75
N GLN A 138 22.97 -2.46 18.74
CA GLN A 138 22.78 -1.93 20.10
C GLN A 138 23.25 -0.48 20.25
N ASN A 139 23.94 0.06 19.23
CA ASN A 139 24.60 1.37 19.30
C ASN A 139 24.04 2.37 18.28
N THR A 140 22.83 2.12 17.76
CA THR A 140 22.20 2.94 16.73
C THR A 140 20.77 3.25 17.13
N VAL A 141 20.36 4.50 16.87
CA VAL A 141 18.99 4.98 17.09
C VAL A 141 18.35 5.20 15.72
N LEU A 142 17.24 4.51 15.46
CA LEU A 142 16.40 4.74 14.29
C LEU A 142 15.34 5.77 14.65
N PHE A 143 15.32 6.90 13.94
CA PHE A 143 14.32 7.93 14.17
C PHE A 143 13.73 8.47 12.88
N ASN A 144 12.48 8.93 12.96
CA ASN A 144 11.82 9.62 11.87
C ASN A 144 11.93 11.14 12.07
N THR A 145 12.56 11.83 11.13
CA THR A 145 12.80 13.28 11.18
C THR A 145 11.60 14.13 10.81
N HIS A 146 10.57 13.56 10.19
CA HIS A 146 9.48 14.35 9.62
C HIS A 146 8.15 13.60 9.66
N THR A 147 7.27 14.05 10.55
CA THR A 147 5.93 13.48 10.68
C THR A 147 4.90 14.52 11.05
N HIS A 148 3.64 14.25 10.70
CA HIS A 148 2.50 15.12 10.99
C HIS A 148 1.42 14.34 11.72
N THR A 149 0.66 15.04 12.53
CA THR A 149 -0.57 14.56 13.19
C THR A 149 -1.75 15.39 12.69
N HIS A 150 -2.96 15.12 13.18
CA HIS A 150 -4.13 15.97 12.90
C HIS A 150 -3.98 17.42 13.40
N PHE A 151 -2.89 17.76 14.09
CA PHE A 151 -2.54 19.15 14.35
C PHE A 151 -2.17 19.89 13.07
N SER A 152 -1.57 19.21 12.08
CA SER A 152 -1.36 19.72 10.74
C SER A 152 -2.62 19.61 9.87
N HIS A 153 -2.72 20.46 8.85
CA HIS A 153 -3.85 20.51 7.93
C HIS A 153 -3.97 19.29 7.00
N ASP A 154 -2.88 18.55 6.84
CA ASP A 154 -2.73 17.36 5.99
C ASP A 154 -2.53 16.07 6.80
N GLY A 155 -2.45 16.16 8.12
CA GLY A 155 -2.33 14.99 8.99
C GLY A 155 -3.69 14.41 9.36
N LEU A 156 -3.75 13.08 9.49
CA LEU A 156 -5.00 12.35 9.70
C LEU A 156 -5.12 11.72 11.09
N ILE A 157 -4.00 11.40 11.74
CA ILE A 157 -4.00 10.61 12.98
C ILE A 157 -3.52 11.43 14.17
N THR A 158 -3.93 11.02 15.38
CA THR A 158 -3.55 11.67 16.63
C THR A 158 -2.06 11.52 16.96
N PRO A 159 -1.49 12.43 17.79
CA PRO A 159 -0.12 12.25 18.25
C PRO A 159 0.12 10.89 18.93
N ALA A 160 -0.84 10.41 19.73
CA ALA A 160 -0.76 9.10 20.36
C ALA A 160 -0.74 7.96 19.33
N GLU A 161 -1.62 8.01 18.32
CA GLU A 161 -1.63 7.03 17.23
C GLU A 161 -0.34 7.09 16.40
N GLN A 162 0.22 8.28 16.21
CA GLN A 162 1.47 8.50 15.49
C GLN A 162 2.64 7.85 16.24
N MET A 163 2.71 8.02 17.55
CA MET A 163 3.70 7.38 18.42
C MET A 163 3.54 5.85 18.39
N ALA A 164 2.32 5.35 18.56
CA ALA A 164 2.02 3.91 18.49
C ALA A 164 2.32 3.30 17.11
N TRP A 165 2.18 4.07 16.03
CA TRP A 165 2.60 3.63 14.70
C TRP A 165 4.13 3.51 14.62
N HIS A 166 4.88 4.49 15.12
CA HIS A 166 6.35 4.47 15.09
C HIS A 166 6.93 3.32 15.93
N ASP A 167 6.41 3.13 17.14
CA ASP A 167 6.79 2.03 18.03
C ASP A 167 6.59 0.66 17.35
N ARG A 168 5.40 0.43 16.78
CA ARG A 168 5.10 -0.80 16.03
C ARG A 168 5.98 -1.01 14.78
N ASN A 169 6.53 0.05 14.20
CA ASN A 169 7.39 -0.03 13.01
C ASN A 169 8.89 -0.09 13.32
N GLY A 170 9.26 -0.15 14.61
CA GLY A 170 10.64 -0.35 15.06
C GLY A 170 11.48 0.92 15.16
N PHE A 171 10.84 2.09 15.24
CA PHE A 171 11.52 3.36 15.48
C PHE A 171 11.77 3.56 16.98
N ASP A 172 12.96 4.04 17.32
CA ASP A 172 13.37 4.39 18.67
C ASP A 172 12.89 5.80 19.08
N ALA A 173 12.74 6.70 18.09
CA ALA A 173 12.25 8.06 18.30
C ALA A 173 11.56 8.63 17.06
N LEU A 174 10.82 9.72 17.24
CA LEU A 174 10.23 10.50 16.14
C LEU A 174 10.22 11.99 16.44
N PHE A 175 10.14 12.78 15.38
CA PHE A 175 9.92 14.22 15.43
C PHE A 175 8.52 14.54 14.88
N LEU A 176 7.71 15.24 15.68
CA LEU A 176 6.46 15.86 15.23
C LEU A 176 6.79 17.23 14.60
N THR A 177 6.45 17.42 13.34
CA THR A 177 6.89 18.56 12.52
C THR A 177 5.72 19.26 11.84
N GLU A 178 4.68 19.60 12.62
CA GLU A 178 3.40 20.12 12.14
C GLU A 178 3.50 21.39 11.29
N HIS A 179 2.65 21.54 10.28
CA HIS A 179 2.57 22.79 9.50
C HIS A 179 1.98 23.95 10.31
N ASN A 180 2.84 24.86 10.79
CA ASN A 180 2.46 26.12 11.46
C ASN A 180 1.61 25.96 12.74
N HIS A 181 1.79 24.85 13.48
CA HIS A 181 1.04 24.54 14.71
C HIS A 181 1.95 24.23 15.91
N ASN A 182 2.99 25.05 16.11
CA ASN A 182 3.97 24.88 17.18
C ASN A 182 3.37 24.92 18.60
N SER A 183 2.29 25.69 18.81
CA SER A 183 1.64 25.81 20.12
C SER A 183 1.03 24.50 20.61
N LYS A 184 0.32 23.79 19.72
CA LYS A 184 -0.26 22.47 20.03
C LYS A 184 0.81 21.42 20.33
N THR A 185 1.91 21.47 19.57
CA THR A 185 3.06 20.57 19.80
C THR A 185 3.73 20.86 21.14
N LEU A 186 3.86 22.14 21.53
CA LEU A 186 4.40 22.54 22.83
C LEU A 186 3.50 22.09 24.00
N GLU A 187 2.19 22.25 23.86
CA GLU A 187 1.21 21.78 24.84
C GLU A 187 1.34 20.26 25.06
N LEU A 188 1.45 19.48 23.98
CA LEU A 188 1.68 18.04 24.06
C LEU A 188 2.96 17.70 24.84
N VAL A 189 4.08 18.39 24.57
CA VAL A 189 5.34 18.16 25.30
C VAL A 189 5.18 18.48 26.79
N GLN A 190 4.45 19.54 27.13
CA GLN A 190 4.18 19.90 28.52
C GLN A 190 3.32 18.84 29.23
N LEU A 191 2.31 18.30 28.55
CA LEU A 191 1.49 17.19 29.06
C LEU A 191 2.37 15.96 29.34
N GLN A 192 3.20 15.56 28.39
CA GLN A 192 4.12 14.44 28.55
C GLN A 192 5.11 14.63 29.71
N GLN A 193 5.63 15.85 29.92
CA GLN A 193 6.49 16.16 31.06
C GLN A 193 5.78 16.01 32.41
N ARG A 194 4.47 16.20 32.44
CA ARG A 194 3.63 15.97 33.63
C ARG A 194 3.20 14.50 33.79
N GLY A 195 3.47 13.65 32.80
CA GLY A 195 3.00 12.26 32.76
C GLY A 195 1.51 12.13 32.45
N GLU A 196 0.93 13.14 31.78
CA GLU A 196 -0.46 13.22 31.34
C GLU A 196 -0.64 12.76 29.88
#